data_AF-A0A6P0XZM2-F1
#
_entry.id   AF-A0A6P0XZM2-F1
#
_cell.length_a   1.000
_cell.length_b   1.000
_cell.length_c   1.000
_cell.angle_alpha   90.00
_cell.angle_beta   90.00
_cell.angle_gamma   90.00
#
_symmetry.space_group_name_H-M   'P 1'
#
loop_
_entity.id
_entity.type
_entity.pdbx_description
1 polymer ?
#
loop_
_entity_poly.entity_id
_entity_poly.type
_entity_poly.pdbx_seq_one_letter_code
_entity_poly.pdbx_strand_id
1 'polypeptide(L)'
;MLWNKWQNFFSQWYGVWITAPSITGLVILLRFLGLLQAWEWATYDQYMRWRPLESPDNRIVIVGINEDDVRAVGQPIFPDAIYAKLLNKLKAMEPKV
;
A
#
# COMPACT_ATOMS: atom_id res chain seq x y z
N MET A 1 -49.95 -22.06 16.04
CA MET A 1 -48.79 -23.00 15.95
C MET A 1 -47.49 -22.35 15.42
N LEU A 2 -47.55 -21.24 14.68
CA LEU A 2 -46.36 -20.52 14.16
C LEU A 2 -45.58 -19.71 15.23
N TRP A 3 -46.26 -19.23 16.27
CA TRP A 3 -45.67 -18.39 17.34
C TRP A 3 -44.59 -19.11 18.16
N ASN A 4 -44.85 -20.36 18.56
CA ASN A 4 -43.90 -21.16 19.33
C ASN A 4 -42.67 -21.57 18.50
N LYS A 5 -42.82 -21.68 17.16
CA LYS A 5 -41.69 -21.94 16.26
C LYS A 5 -40.73 -20.75 16.17
N TRP A 6 -41.27 -19.53 16.20
CA TRP A 6 -40.49 -18.28 16.20
C TRP A 6 -39.70 -18.09 17.50
N GLN A 7 -40.30 -18.36 18.67
CA GLN A 7 -39.58 -18.29 19.95
C GLN A 7 -38.44 -19.29 20.05
N ASN A 8 -38.64 -20.53 19.58
CA ASN A 8 -37.60 -21.55 19.59
C ASN A 8 -36.45 -21.20 18.65
N PHE A 9 -36.74 -20.55 17.51
CA PHE A 9 -35.71 -20.06 16.59
C PHE A 9 -34.84 -18.98 17.21
N PHE A 10 -35.44 -17.98 17.88
CA PHE A 10 -34.68 -16.95 18.61
C PHE A 10 -33.87 -17.52 19.77
N SER A 11 -34.40 -18.48 20.51
CA SER A 11 -33.68 -19.12 21.63
C SER A 11 -32.49 -19.95 21.16
N GLN A 12 -32.61 -20.67 20.04
CA GLN A 12 -31.49 -21.41 19.44
C GLN A 12 -30.40 -20.50 18.87
N TRP A 13 -30.78 -19.33 18.36
CA TRP A 13 -29.84 -18.35 17.78
C TRP A 13 -29.32 -17.33 18.80
N TYR A 14 -29.81 -17.36 20.04
CA TYR A 14 -29.48 -16.39 21.09
C TYR A 14 -27.97 -16.28 21.35
N GLY A 15 -27.25 -17.41 21.27
CA GLY A 15 -25.79 -17.43 21.37
C GLY A 15 -25.10 -16.64 20.27
N VAL A 16 -25.62 -16.66 19.03
CA VAL A 16 -25.09 -15.88 17.90
C VAL A 16 -25.40 -14.40 18.08
N TRP A 17 -26.61 -14.06 18.56
CA TRP A 17 -27.03 -12.68 18.81
C TRP A 17 -26.24 -11.98 19.92
N ILE A 18 -25.62 -12.73 20.83
CA ILE A 18 -24.73 -12.16 21.86
C ILE A 18 -23.28 -12.16 21.39
N THR A 19 -22.79 -13.28 20.84
CA THR A 19 -21.37 -13.39 20.48
C THR A 19 -20.97 -12.44 19.35
N ALA A 20 -21.81 -12.28 18.32
CA ALA A 20 -21.53 -11.39 17.19
C ALA A 20 -21.30 -9.92 17.61
N PRO A 21 -22.22 -9.25 18.34
CA PRO A 21 -21.98 -7.87 18.78
C PRO A 21 -20.86 -7.77 19.82
N SER A 22 -20.69 -8.76 20.71
CA SER A 22 -19.58 -8.75 21.67
C SER A 22 -18.22 -8.78 20.98
N ILE A 23 -18.03 -9.67 20.01
CA ILE A 23 -16.79 -9.76 19.22
C ILE A 23 -16.61 -8.48 18.40
N THR A 24 -17.69 -7.98 17.78
CA THR A 24 -17.64 -6.73 17.01
C THR A 24 -17.19 -5.56 17.88
N GLY A 25 -17.76 -5.42 19.08
CA GLY A 25 -17.37 -4.38 20.04
C GLY A 25 -15.92 -4.49 20.48
N LEU A 26 -15.44 -5.72 20.73
CA LEU A 26 -14.05 -5.98 21.06
C LEU A 26 -13.11 -5.58 19.91
N VAL A 27 -13.42 -5.97 18.68
CA VAL A 27 -12.62 -5.62 17.50
C VAL A 27 -12.58 -4.12 17.29
N ILE A 28 -13.72 -3.42 17.43
CA ILE A 28 -13.79 -1.96 17.35
C ILE A 28 -12.86 -1.34 18.40
N LEU A 29 -12.90 -1.81 19.64
CA LEU A 29 -12.05 -1.30 20.72
C LEU A 29 -10.56 -1.54 20.44
N LEU A 30 -10.16 -2.74 20.00
CA LEU A 30 -8.78 -3.04 19.61
C LEU A 30 -8.30 -2.15 18.46
N ARG A 31 -9.20 -1.83 17.51
CA ARG A 31 -8.90 -0.93 16.40
C ARG A 31 -8.71 0.51 16.88
N PHE A 32 -9.54 0.99 17.80
CA PHE A 32 -9.35 2.31 18.42
C PHE A 32 -8.05 2.43 19.22
N LEU A 33 -7.61 1.34 19.86
CA LEU A 33 -6.32 1.30 20.55
C LEU A 33 -5.12 1.15 19.60
N GLY A 34 -5.34 0.95 18.30
CA GLY A 34 -4.26 0.78 17.32
C GLY A 34 -3.53 -0.55 17.38
N LEU A 35 -4.01 -1.53 18.15
CA LEU A 35 -3.32 -2.83 18.32
C LEU A 35 -3.29 -3.66 17.04
N LEU A 36 -4.32 -3.51 16.20
CA LEU A 36 -4.40 -4.18 14.90
C LEU A 36 -3.55 -3.48 13.82
N GLN A 37 -3.20 -2.20 14.02
CA GLN A 37 -2.52 -1.37 13.02
C GLN A 37 -1.13 -1.91 12.65
N ALA A 38 -0.37 -2.40 13.63
CA ALA A 38 0.95 -2.98 13.37
C ALA A 38 0.87 -4.23 12.48
N TRP A 39 -0.13 -5.07 12.70
CA TRP A 39 -0.37 -6.26 11.89
C TRP A 39 -0.88 -5.91 10.49
N GLU A 40 -1.75 -4.91 10.39
CA GLU A 40 -2.24 -4.40 9.11
C GLU A 40 -1.08 -3.91 8.23
N TRP A 41 -0.18 -3.10 8.81
CA TRP A 41 1.00 -2.61 8.09
C TRP A 41 1.98 -3.71 7.70
N ALA A 42 2.30 -4.62 8.63
CA ALA A 42 3.19 -5.73 8.32
C ALA A 42 2.63 -6.63 7.21
N THR A 43 1.31 -6.88 7.22
CA THR A 43 0.62 -7.67 6.19
C THR A 43 0.67 -6.95 4.85
N TYR A 44 0.44 -5.64 4.83
CA TYR A 44 0.50 -4.83 3.62
C TYR A 44 1.91 -4.77 3.02
N ASP A 45 2.93 -4.55 3.85
CA ASP A 45 4.33 -4.54 3.43
C ASP A 45 4.73 -5.90 2.84
N GLN A 46 4.32 -6.99 3.49
CA GLN A 46 4.60 -8.33 3.00
C GLN A 46 3.89 -8.60 1.66
N TYR A 47 2.66 -8.16 1.51
CA TYR A 47 1.91 -8.25 0.27
C TYR A 47 2.62 -7.48 -0.87
N MET A 48 3.13 -6.28 -0.59
CA MET A 48 3.90 -5.51 -1.58
C MET A 48 5.20 -6.18 -1.96
N ARG A 49 5.91 -6.79 -1.00
CA ARG A 49 7.15 -7.55 -1.25
C ARG A 49 6.92 -8.82 -2.09
N TRP A 50 5.75 -9.44 -1.97
CA TRP A 50 5.39 -10.61 -2.76
C TRP A 50 4.93 -10.30 -4.17
N ARG A 51 4.74 -9.02 -4.52
CA ARG A 51 4.46 -8.67 -5.91
C ARG A 51 5.63 -9.11 -6.78
N PRO A 52 5.38 -9.83 -7.89
CA PRO A 52 6.41 -10.11 -8.86
C PRO A 52 6.96 -8.79 -9.40
N LEU A 53 8.27 -8.72 -9.60
CA LEU A 53 8.87 -7.57 -10.27
C LEU A 53 8.27 -7.47 -11.67
N GLU A 54 7.66 -6.32 -11.97
CA GLU A 54 7.23 -6.01 -13.32
C GLU A 54 8.46 -5.91 -14.23
N SER A 55 8.34 -6.45 -15.45
CA SER A 55 9.40 -6.32 -16.42
C SER A 55 9.57 -4.84 -16.80
N PRO A 56 10.81 -4.35 -16.92
CA PRO A 56 11.05 -2.98 -17.37
C PRO A 56 10.36 -2.74 -18.72
N ASP A 57 9.58 -1.67 -18.81
CA ASP A 57 8.96 -1.27 -20.07
C ASP A 57 10.01 -0.57 -20.94
N ASN A 58 10.36 -1.17 -22.08
CA ASN A 58 11.34 -0.62 -23.02
C ASN A 58 10.96 0.75 -23.60
N ARG A 59 9.72 1.22 -23.40
CA ARG A 59 9.27 2.56 -23.84
C ARG A 59 9.63 3.66 -22.86
N ILE A 60 9.97 3.32 -21.62
CA ILE A 60 10.19 4.27 -20.53
C ILE A 60 11.65 4.22 -20.13
N VAL A 61 12.33 5.36 -20.21
CA VAL A 61 13.70 5.53 -19.72
C VAL A 61 13.67 6.38 -18.46
N ILE A 62 14.16 5.82 -17.36
CA ILE A 62 14.31 6.52 -16.09
C ILE A 62 15.75 7.00 -15.98
N VAL A 63 15.95 8.32 -15.91
CA VAL A 63 17.25 8.93 -15.66
C VAL A 63 17.26 9.42 -14.21
N GLY A 64 17.88 8.64 -13.33
CA GLY A 64 18.07 8.99 -11.93
C GLY A 64 19.48 9.50 -11.66
N ILE A 65 19.65 10.23 -10.56
CA ILE A 65 20.93 10.54 -9.94
C ILE A 65 20.93 9.80 -8.61
N ASN A 66 21.88 8.90 -8.41
CA ASN A 66 21.98 8.11 -7.18
C ASN A 66 22.98 8.74 -6.20
N GLU A 67 22.94 8.32 -4.93
CA GLU A 67 23.91 8.73 -3.92
C GLU A 67 25.37 8.51 -4.33
N ASP A 68 25.66 7.45 -5.08
CA ASP A 68 27.02 7.16 -5.56
C ASP A 68 27.49 8.23 -6.56
N ASP A 69 26.59 8.73 -7.41
CA ASP A 69 26.89 9.80 -8.37
C ASP A 69 27.16 11.12 -7.65
N VAL A 70 26.37 11.42 -6.62
CA VAL A 70 26.54 12.61 -5.77
C VAL A 70 27.87 12.55 -5.01
N ARG A 71 28.24 11.38 -4.48
CA ARG A 71 29.52 11.16 -3.81
C ARG A 71 30.70 11.33 -4.77
N ALA A 72 30.59 10.81 -5.98
CA ALA A 72 31.64 10.92 -7.00
C ALA A 72 31.86 12.37 -7.46
N VAL A 73 30.78 13.14 -7.60
CA VAL A 73 30.83 14.54 -8.05
C VAL A 73 31.14 15.50 -6.90
N GLY A 74 30.86 15.09 -5.65
CA GLY A 74 31.08 15.91 -4.46
C GLY A 74 30.13 17.09 -4.34
N GLN A 75 29.07 17.15 -5.17
CA GLN A 75 28.06 18.19 -5.13
C GLN A 75 26.66 17.56 -5.16
N PRO A 76 25.76 17.98 -4.24
CA PRO A 76 24.41 17.43 -4.16
C PRO A 76 23.48 17.94 -5.28
N ILE A 77 23.82 19.07 -5.91
CA ILE A 77 23.01 19.71 -6.94
C ILE A 77 23.92 20.06 -8.11
N PHE A 78 23.52 19.65 -9.31
CA PHE A 78 24.24 19.99 -10.54
C PHE A 78 23.79 21.36 -11.07
N PRO A 79 24.63 22.09 -11.81
CA PRO A 79 24.22 23.32 -12.47
C PRO A 79 23.08 23.11 -13.48
N ASP A 80 22.15 24.05 -13.55
CA ASP A 80 21.00 24.05 -14.48
C ASP A 80 21.38 23.82 -15.95
N ALA A 81 22.54 24.32 -16.37
CA ALA A 81 23.06 24.11 -17.71
C ALA A 81 23.27 22.62 -18.07
N ILE A 82 23.63 21.79 -17.07
CA ILE A 82 23.80 20.34 -17.25
C ILE A 82 22.43 19.69 -17.47
N TYR A 83 21.43 20.04 -16.66
CA TYR A 83 20.06 19.55 -16.85
C TYR A 83 19.49 19.98 -18.21
N ALA A 84 19.70 21.23 -18.62
CA ALA A 84 19.28 21.70 -19.94
C ALA A 84 19.94 20.91 -21.08
N LYS A 85 21.24 20.61 -20.97
CA LYS A 85 21.96 19.79 -21.96
C LYS A 85 21.44 18.35 -21.99
N LEU A 86 21.18 17.76 -20.82
CA LEU A 86 20.56 16.42 -20.70
C LEU A 86 19.19 16.40 -21.39
N LEU A 87 18.32 17.36 -21.07
CA LEU A 87 16.99 17.46 -21.66
C LEU A 87 17.04 17.65 -23.19
N ASN A 88 17.98 18.45 -23.70
CA ASN A 88 18.16 18.61 -25.15
C ASN A 88 18.59 17.30 -25.82
N LYS A 89 19.48 16.52 -25.18
CA LYS A 89 19.89 15.20 -25.68
C LYS A 89 18.72 14.20 -25.65
N LEU A 90 17.90 14.23 -24.60
CA LEU A 90 16.70 13.38 -24.50
C LEU A 90 15.66 13.76 -25.56
N LYS A 91 15.39 15.06 -25.75
CA LYS A 91 14.47 15.56 -26.78
C LYS A 91 14.88 15.16 -28.19
N ALA A 92 16.18 15.10 -28.49
CA ALA A 92 16.69 14.66 -29.79
C ALA A 92 16.38 13.19 -30.11
N MET A 93 16.01 12.38 -29.11
CA MET A 93 15.57 10.99 -29.30
C MET A 93 14.06 10.86 -29.53
N GLU A 94 13.34 11.98 -29.67
CA GLU A 94 11.88 12.04 -29.91
C GLU A 94 11.07 11.14 -28.96
N PRO A 95 11.27 11.24 -27.63
CA PRO A 95 10.50 10.44 -26.68
C PRO A 95 9.02 10.80 -26.76
N LYS A 96 8.16 9.79 -26.70
CA LYS A 96 6.71 9.99 -26.60
C LYS A 96 6.40 10.49 -25.20
N VAL A 97 5.74 11.65 -25.11
CA VAL A 97 5.26 12.27 -23.87
C VAL A 97 3.91 11.71 -23.44
#